data_AF-T0YWI6-F1
#
_entry.id   AF-T0YWI6-F1
#
_cell.length_a   1.000
_cell.length_b   1.000
_cell.length_c   1.000
_cell.angle_alpha   90.00
_cell.angle_beta   90.00
_cell.angle_gamma   90.00
#
_symmetry.space_group_name_H-M   'P 1'
#
loop_
_entity.id
_entity.type
_entity.pdbx_description
1 polymer ?
#
loop_
_entity_poly.entity_id
_entity_poly.type
_entity_poly.pdbx_seq_one_letter_code
_entity_poly.pdbx_strand_id
1 'polypeptide(L)'
;MSLLRPSPSQQRTGILLINLGTPAQPTASALRRYLREFLSDRRVVELPPGLWRPLLEGFILPLRAPRSAALYRSIWMADGSPLRVYTERLGRALGAFFDSRSDFPVVKVEVGMRYGQPSIACALDRLEGCSPVIVLPLYPQYSIATTASSFDGLAHALERRRHVPELTFIRGYHAEPDYVAAVADRIRWDWRERGSEPDHLL
;
A
#
# COMPACT_ATOMS: atom_id res chain seq x y z
N MET A 1 -30.68 16.13 -20.06
CA MET A 1 -30.52 14.90 -19.24
C MET A 1 -29.71 15.25 -17.99
N SER A 2 -30.38 15.76 -16.98
CA SER A 2 -29.81 16.09 -15.67
C SER A 2 -29.45 14.78 -14.96
N LEU A 3 -28.15 14.48 -14.87
CA LEU A 3 -27.67 13.38 -14.05
C LEU A 3 -27.99 13.73 -12.59
N LEU A 4 -28.88 12.94 -12.00
CA LEU A 4 -29.26 12.97 -10.60
C LEU A 4 -27.99 12.99 -9.74
N ARG A 5 -27.58 14.17 -9.27
CA ARG A 5 -26.67 14.26 -8.14
C ARG A 5 -27.44 13.71 -6.93
N PRO A 6 -26.97 12.63 -6.28
CA PRO A 6 -27.61 12.17 -5.06
C PRO A 6 -27.65 13.33 -4.04
N SER A 7 -28.76 13.38 -3.29
CA SER A 7 -28.99 14.39 -2.25
C SER A 7 -27.89 14.34 -1.16
N PRO A 8 -27.60 15.46 -0.48
CA PRO A 8 -26.48 15.63 0.44
C PRO A 8 -26.71 14.95 1.80
N SER A 9 -27.16 13.70 1.83
CA SER A 9 -27.07 12.88 3.05
C SER A 9 -25.59 12.53 3.27
N GLN A 10 -24.86 13.41 3.96
CA GLN A 10 -23.43 13.31 4.36
C GLN A 10 -22.60 12.37 3.47
N GLN A 11 -22.26 12.81 2.26
CA GLN A 11 -21.28 12.10 1.43
C GLN A 11 -19.97 11.97 2.20
N ARG A 12 -19.60 10.73 2.53
CA ARG A 12 -18.30 10.40 3.12
C ARG A 12 -17.33 10.05 2.01
N THR A 13 -16.20 10.73 1.95
CA THR A 13 -15.13 10.40 1.02
C THR A 13 -14.23 9.33 1.65
N GLY A 14 -13.96 8.26 0.92
CA GLY A 14 -13.02 7.24 1.36
C GLY A 14 -11.63 7.52 0.80
N ILE A 15 -10.59 7.32 1.59
CA ILE A 15 -9.19 7.27 1.11
C ILE A 15 -8.65 5.89 1.44
N LEU A 16 -8.27 5.14 0.41
CA LEU A 16 -7.63 3.85 0.53
C LEU A 16 -6.14 4.01 0.21
N LEU A 17 -5.30 3.92 1.24
CA LEU A 17 -3.84 3.88 1.09
C LEU A 17 -3.42 2.45 0.80
N ILE A 18 -2.75 2.20 -0.34
CA ILE A 18 -2.28 0.87 -0.71
C ILE A 18 -0.75 0.78 -0.60
N ASN A 19 -0.23 -0.20 0.12
CA ASN A 19 1.21 -0.50 0.16
C ASN A 19 1.48 -1.97 -0.17
N LEU A 20 2.75 -2.37 -0.31
CA LEU A 20 3.14 -3.71 -0.76
C LEU A 20 2.67 -4.77 0.24
N GLY A 21 2.78 -4.43 1.51
CA GLY A 21 2.58 -5.35 2.61
C GLY A 21 3.84 -6.13 2.98
N THR A 22 3.67 -6.95 3.99
CA THR A 22 4.77 -7.57 4.74
C THR A 22 4.25 -8.86 5.38
N PRO A 23 5.13 -9.85 5.66
CA PRO A 23 4.73 -11.00 6.47
C PRO A 23 4.13 -10.57 7.81
N ALA A 24 3.17 -11.36 8.31
CA ALA A 24 2.50 -11.10 9.59
C ALA A 24 3.44 -11.28 10.81
N GLN A 25 4.47 -12.11 10.66
CA GLN A 25 5.46 -12.42 11.70
C GLN A 25 6.83 -12.67 11.05
N PRO A 26 7.95 -12.50 11.77
CA PRO A 26 9.29 -12.71 11.22
C PRO A 26 9.70 -14.19 11.34
N THR A 27 8.80 -15.08 10.92
CA THR A 27 8.98 -16.55 10.97
C THR A 27 9.00 -17.12 9.56
N ALA A 28 9.72 -18.21 9.34
CA ALA A 28 9.83 -18.82 8.02
C ALA A 28 8.46 -19.21 7.43
N SER A 29 7.50 -19.64 8.26
CA SER A 29 6.15 -19.99 7.82
C SER A 29 5.34 -18.78 7.35
N ALA A 30 5.36 -17.68 8.11
CA ALA A 30 4.68 -16.44 7.74
C ALA A 30 5.29 -15.82 6.47
N LEU A 31 6.62 -15.85 6.36
CA LEU A 31 7.31 -15.40 5.16
C LEU A 31 7.05 -16.30 3.96
N ARG A 32 6.98 -17.62 4.14
CA ARG A 32 6.62 -18.52 3.05
C ARG A 32 5.24 -18.15 2.48
N ARG A 33 4.27 -17.87 3.36
CA ARG A 33 2.92 -17.45 2.93
C ARG A 33 2.95 -16.13 2.16
N TYR A 34 3.61 -15.12 2.71
CA TYR A 34 3.78 -13.81 2.07
C TYR A 34 4.50 -13.92 0.71
N LEU A 35 5.66 -14.58 0.67
CA LEU A 35 6.44 -14.76 -0.55
C LEU A 35 5.69 -15.57 -1.60
N ARG A 36 4.89 -16.55 -1.20
CA ARG A 36 4.02 -17.29 -2.12
C ARG A 36 3.03 -16.35 -2.80
N GLU A 37 2.37 -15.48 -2.04
CA GLU A 37 1.41 -14.52 -2.58
C GLU A 37 2.10 -13.52 -3.53
N PHE A 38 3.20 -12.90 -3.06
CA PHE A 38 3.97 -11.92 -3.82
C PHE A 38 4.55 -12.49 -5.12
N LEU A 39 5.21 -13.65 -5.05
CA LEU A 39 5.90 -14.25 -6.19
C LEU A 39 4.97 -15.03 -7.12
N SER A 40 3.71 -15.27 -6.73
CA SER A 40 2.69 -15.80 -7.64
C SER A 40 2.04 -14.72 -8.50
N ASP A 41 2.29 -13.45 -8.20
CA ASP A 41 1.74 -12.34 -8.95
C ASP A 41 2.43 -12.22 -10.32
N ARG A 42 1.63 -12.25 -11.39
CA ARG A 42 2.11 -12.16 -12.78
C ARG A 42 2.67 -10.79 -13.14
N ARG A 43 2.33 -9.75 -12.38
CA ARG A 43 2.94 -8.41 -12.50
C ARG A 43 4.36 -8.37 -11.92
N VAL A 44 4.71 -9.33 -11.07
CA VAL A 44 6.02 -9.43 -10.41
C VAL A 44 6.89 -10.47 -11.11
N VAL A 45 6.30 -11.60 -11.50
CA VAL A 45 6.98 -12.68 -12.22
C VAL A 45 6.27 -12.97 -13.53
N GLU A 46 6.94 -12.70 -14.65
CA GLU A 46 6.35 -12.82 -15.99
C GLU A 46 6.37 -14.25 -16.58
N LEU A 47 6.94 -15.21 -15.85
CA LEU A 47 7.02 -16.60 -16.30
C LEU A 47 5.65 -17.31 -16.32
N PRO A 48 5.42 -18.27 -17.24
CA PRO A 48 4.19 -19.06 -17.27
C PRO A 48 3.94 -19.78 -15.93
N PRO A 49 2.73 -19.70 -15.34
CA PRO A 49 2.44 -20.27 -14.02
C PRO A 49 2.71 -21.77 -13.90
N GLY A 50 2.53 -22.54 -14.99
CA GLY A 50 2.79 -23.97 -15.02
C GLY A 50 4.26 -24.34 -14.81
N LEU A 51 5.19 -23.52 -15.31
CA LEU A 51 6.63 -23.70 -15.12
C LEU A 51 7.11 -23.06 -13.81
N TRP A 52 6.54 -21.91 -13.45
CA TRP A 52 6.97 -21.15 -12.28
C TRP A 52 6.54 -21.79 -10.96
N ARG A 53 5.31 -22.33 -10.87
CA ARG A 53 4.76 -22.83 -9.60
C ARG A 53 5.55 -24.01 -9.01
N PRO A 54 6.01 -25.01 -9.78
CA PRO A 54 6.89 -26.06 -9.26
C PRO A 54 8.21 -25.52 -8.72
N LEU A 55 8.84 -24.56 -9.43
CA LEU A 55 10.08 -23.93 -9.00
C LEU A 55 9.88 -23.10 -7.72
N LEU A 56 8.78 -22.34 -7.66
CA LEU A 56 8.41 -21.52 -6.53
C LEU A 56 8.22 -22.38 -5.27
N GLU A 57 7.39 -23.42 -5.33
CA GLU A 57 7.06 -24.25 -4.17
C GLU A 57 8.19 -25.21 -3.76
N GLY A 58 8.93 -25.73 -4.75
CA GLY A 58 9.95 -26.76 -4.57
C GLY A 58 11.33 -26.23 -4.18
N PHE A 59 11.73 -25.07 -4.69
CA PHE A 59 13.10 -24.56 -4.47
C PHE A 59 13.10 -23.16 -3.84
N ILE A 60 12.35 -22.21 -4.42
CA ILE A 60 12.45 -20.81 -4.01
C ILE A 60 11.92 -20.61 -2.59
N LEU A 61 10.69 -21.07 -2.29
CA LEU A 61 10.09 -20.87 -0.98
C LEU A 61 10.85 -21.58 0.16
N PRO A 62 11.26 -22.87 0.03
CA PRO A 62 12.05 -23.54 1.06
C PRO A 62 13.40 -22.86 1.34
N LEU A 63 14.10 -22.38 0.30
CA LEU A 63 15.43 -21.79 0.46
C LEU A 63 15.38 -20.33 0.90
N ARG A 64 14.45 -19.53 0.35
CA ARG A 64 14.40 -18.08 0.57
C ARG A 64 13.68 -17.70 1.86
N ALA A 65 12.62 -18.39 2.24
CA ALA A 65 11.81 -17.99 3.40
C ALA A 65 12.59 -17.96 4.73
N PRO A 66 13.44 -18.95 5.08
CA PRO A 66 14.23 -18.90 6.31
C PRO A 66 15.25 -17.76 6.31
N ARG A 67 15.90 -17.51 5.17
CA ARG A 67 16.89 -16.43 5.00
C ARG A 67 16.24 -15.07 5.16
N SER A 68 15.13 -14.84 4.47
CA SER A 68 14.37 -13.60 4.61
C SER A 68 13.84 -13.44 6.04
N ALA A 69 13.47 -14.51 6.73
CA ALA A 69 12.95 -14.41 8.10
C ALA A 69 14.01 -13.87 9.06
N ALA A 70 15.27 -14.27 8.89
CA ALA A 70 16.38 -13.71 9.65
C ALA A 70 16.56 -12.19 9.43
N LEU A 71 16.45 -11.72 8.18
CA LEU A 71 16.51 -10.29 7.85
C LEU A 71 15.34 -9.53 8.47
N TYR A 72 14.11 -10.04 8.34
CA TYR A 72 12.93 -9.42 8.95
C TYR A 72 13.01 -9.37 10.48
N ARG A 73 13.60 -10.39 11.14
CA ARG A 73 13.83 -10.35 12.59
C ARG A 73 14.75 -9.21 13.01
N SER A 74 15.78 -8.90 12.22
CA SER A 74 16.76 -7.85 12.57
C SER A 74 16.17 -6.44 12.62
N ILE A 75 15.05 -6.21 11.94
CA ILE A 75 14.38 -4.90 11.85
C ILE A 75 12.97 -4.93 12.46
N TRP A 76 12.60 -6.01 13.15
CA TRP A 76 11.23 -6.18 13.65
C TRP A 76 10.96 -5.22 14.83
N MET A 77 9.86 -4.49 14.78
CA MET A 77 9.41 -3.62 15.87
C MET A 77 8.47 -4.38 16.80
N ALA A 78 8.22 -3.85 18.00
CA ALA A 78 7.23 -4.39 18.94
C ALA A 78 5.85 -4.57 18.29
N ASP A 79 5.43 -3.61 17.46
CA ASP A 79 4.12 -3.59 16.80
C ASP A 79 4.09 -4.37 15.45
N GLY A 80 5.23 -4.89 15.00
CA GLY A 80 5.35 -5.65 13.76
C GLY A 80 6.45 -5.14 12.81
N SER A 81 6.31 -5.47 11.52
CA SER A 81 7.22 -4.97 10.48
C SER A 81 7.12 -3.44 10.34
N PRO A 82 8.26 -2.72 10.25
CA PRO A 82 8.28 -1.27 10.10
C PRO A 82 7.36 -0.74 9.00
N LEU A 83 7.33 -1.41 7.84
CA LEU A 83 6.47 -1.01 6.72
C LEU A 83 5.01 -0.92 7.15
N ARG A 84 4.49 -1.94 7.83
CA ARG A 84 3.10 -1.95 8.30
C ARG A 84 2.88 -0.89 9.37
N VAL A 85 3.76 -0.85 10.37
CA VAL A 85 3.65 0.07 11.51
C VAL A 85 3.61 1.52 11.05
N TYR A 86 4.53 1.93 10.17
CA TYR A 86 4.56 3.29 9.65
C TYR A 86 3.41 3.59 8.70
N THR A 87 2.96 2.62 7.89
CA THR A 87 1.80 2.82 7.01
C THR A 87 0.51 3.02 7.82
N GLU A 88 0.30 2.24 8.87
CA GLU A 88 -0.87 2.39 9.76
C GLU A 88 -0.80 3.70 10.57
N ARG A 89 0.39 4.13 10.98
CA ARG A 89 0.59 5.44 11.61
C ARG A 89 0.28 6.58 10.63
N LEU A 90 0.72 6.47 9.37
CA LEU A 90 0.41 7.43 8.32
C LEU A 90 -1.11 7.51 8.08
N GLY A 91 -1.79 6.37 7.94
CA GLY A 91 -3.24 6.33 7.75
C GLY A 91 -3.99 7.00 8.90
N ARG A 92 -3.60 6.72 10.16
CA ARG A 92 -4.19 7.38 11.33
C ARG A 92 -3.91 8.87 11.38
N ALA A 93 -2.68 9.30 11.08
CA ALA A 93 -2.31 10.71 11.06
C ALA A 93 -3.08 11.47 9.97
N LEU A 94 -3.26 10.87 8.80
CA LEU A 94 -4.05 11.46 7.71
C LEU A 94 -5.54 11.53 8.07
N GLY A 95 -6.09 10.50 8.72
CA GLY A 95 -7.46 10.54 9.25
C GLY A 95 -7.64 11.68 10.25
N ALA A 96 -6.76 11.77 11.26
CA ALA A 96 -6.79 12.84 12.25
C ALA A 96 -6.62 14.24 11.61
N PHE A 97 -5.80 14.37 10.57
CA PHE A 97 -5.66 15.60 9.80
C PHE A 97 -7.01 16.04 9.21
N PHE A 98 -7.73 15.14 8.53
CA PHE A 98 -9.05 15.49 7.98
C PHE A 98 -10.12 15.70 9.05
N ASP A 99 -10.10 14.92 10.14
CA ASP A 99 -11.05 15.11 11.26
C ASP A 99 -10.88 16.48 11.93
N SER A 100 -9.67 17.04 11.93
CA SER A 100 -9.39 18.37 12.47
C SER A 100 -9.84 19.53 11.57
N ARG A 101 -10.31 19.23 10.35
CA ARG A 101 -10.60 20.22 9.31
C ARG A 101 -12.09 20.28 8.98
N SER A 102 -12.69 21.45 9.17
CA SER A 102 -14.10 21.69 8.84
C SER A 102 -14.34 22.07 7.37
N ASP A 103 -13.28 22.36 6.61
CA ASP A 103 -13.33 22.72 5.20
C ASP A 103 -13.39 21.51 4.24
N PHE A 104 -13.27 20.29 4.78
CA PHE A 104 -13.40 19.06 4.02
C PHE A 104 -14.72 18.34 4.32
N PRO A 105 -15.24 17.52 3.38
CA PRO A 105 -16.29 16.56 3.72
C PRO A 105 -15.77 15.54 4.74
N VAL A 106 -16.66 14.74 5.32
CA VAL A 106 -16.26 13.64 6.21
C VAL A 106 -15.36 12.69 5.41
N VAL A 107 -14.09 12.56 5.82
CA VAL A 107 -13.12 11.67 5.16
C VAL A 107 -12.84 10.47 6.06
N LYS A 108 -12.91 9.27 5.49
CA LYS A 108 -12.48 8.04 6.16
C LYS A 108 -11.23 7.50 5.48
N VAL A 109 -10.15 7.30 6.25
CA VAL A 109 -8.87 6.80 5.74
C VAL A 109 -8.66 5.36 6.19
N GLU A 110 -8.37 4.47 5.25
CA GLU A 110 -8.06 3.06 5.52
C GLU A 110 -6.80 2.63 4.78
N VAL A 111 -6.11 1.63 5.34
CA VAL A 111 -4.88 1.07 4.77
C VAL A 111 -5.14 -0.36 4.29
N GLY A 112 -4.73 -0.66 3.06
CA GLY A 112 -4.74 -1.98 2.46
C GLY A 112 -3.37 -2.41 1.96
N MET A 113 -2.98 -3.64 2.25
CA MET A 113 -1.76 -4.24 1.75
C MET A 113 -2.08 -5.04 0.49
N ARG A 114 -1.23 -4.90 -0.53
CA ARG A 114 -1.31 -5.70 -1.76
C ARG A 114 -1.12 -7.17 -1.45
N TYR A 115 -0.16 -7.50 -0.58
CA TYR A 115 0.12 -8.85 -0.10
C TYR A 115 0.07 -8.89 1.42
N GLY A 116 -0.62 -9.88 1.99
CA GLY A 116 -0.78 -10.00 3.44
C GLY A 116 -1.91 -9.15 4.04
N GLN A 117 -1.70 -8.64 5.27
CA GLN A 117 -2.74 -8.02 6.10
C GLN A 117 -2.33 -6.66 6.67
N PRO A 118 -3.27 -5.71 6.87
CA PRO A 118 -4.68 -5.78 6.45
C PRO A 118 -4.80 -5.79 4.92
N SER A 119 -5.66 -6.63 4.35
CA SER A 119 -5.78 -6.73 2.87
C SER A 119 -6.57 -5.56 2.27
N ILE A 120 -6.40 -5.31 0.96
CA ILE A 120 -7.22 -4.34 0.21
C ILE A 120 -8.72 -4.60 0.39
N ALA A 121 -9.15 -5.87 0.39
CA ALA A 121 -10.55 -6.22 0.61
C ALA A 121 -11.04 -5.81 2.01
N CYS A 122 -10.26 -6.09 3.06
CA CYS A 122 -10.62 -5.71 4.43
C CYS A 122 -10.68 -4.17 4.60
N ALA A 123 -9.78 -3.44 3.94
CA ALA A 123 -9.81 -1.98 3.93
C ALA A 123 -11.06 -1.44 3.22
N LEU A 124 -11.46 -2.03 2.08
CA LEU A 124 -12.69 -1.67 1.38
C LEU A 124 -13.95 -1.99 2.21
N ASP A 125 -13.98 -3.08 2.98
CA ASP A 125 -15.08 -3.36 3.91
C ASP A 125 -15.24 -2.23 4.94
N ARG A 126 -14.12 -1.71 5.44
CA ARG A 126 -14.14 -0.57 6.35
C ARG A 126 -14.55 0.73 5.67
N LEU A 127 -14.36 0.86 4.36
CA LEU A 127 -14.80 2.02 3.57
C LEU A 127 -16.24 1.88 3.04
N GLU A 128 -17.00 0.85 3.42
CA GLU A 128 -18.40 0.74 3.04
C GLU A 128 -19.21 1.97 3.46
N GLY A 129 -20.05 2.45 2.54
CA GLY A 129 -20.80 3.70 2.67
C GLY A 129 -20.02 4.97 2.29
N CYS A 130 -18.73 4.86 1.94
CA CYS A 130 -17.97 5.99 1.38
C CYS A 130 -18.11 6.01 -0.16
N SER A 131 -18.41 7.19 -0.72
CA SER A 131 -18.37 7.45 -2.16
C SER A 131 -18.23 8.96 -2.39
N PRO A 132 -17.18 9.42 -3.11
CA PRO A 132 -16.19 8.62 -3.82
C PRO A 132 -15.14 7.97 -2.90
N VAL A 133 -14.41 6.99 -3.42
CA VAL A 133 -13.23 6.38 -2.83
C VAL A 133 -12.01 6.73 -3.67
N ILE A 134 -11.07 7.45 -3.07
CA ILE A 134 -9.76 7.79 -3.64
C ILE A 134 -8.78 6.70 -3.24
N VAL A 135 -8.18 6.04 -4.23
CA VAL A 135 -7.18 5.00 -4.01
C VAL A 135 -5.81 5.58 -4.29
N LEU A 136 -4.96 5.60 -3.26
CA LEU A 136 -3.59 6.11 -3.31
C LEU A 136 -2.61 4.97 -3.00
N PRO A 137 -2.02 4.35 -4.02
CA PRO A 137 -0.83 3.51 -3.82
C PRO A 137 0.30 4.36 -3.26
N LEU A 138 0.98 3.91 -2.20
CA LEU A 138 2.11 4.60 -1.57
C LEU A 138 3.42 4.38 -2.35
N TYR A 139 3.32 4.44 -3.69
CA TYR A 139 4.42 4.38 -4.64
C TYR A 139 4.35 5.64 -5.52
N PRO A 140 5.25 6.62 -5.31
CA PRO A 140 5.23 7.86 -6.07
C PRO A 140 5.46 7.63 -7.58
N GLN A 141 6.36 6.70 -7.92
CA GLN A 141 6.66 6.27 -9.28
C GLN A 141 5.81 5.06 -9.67
N TYR A 142 5.24 5.11 -10.88
CA TYR A 142 4.51 3.97 -11.43
C TYR A 142 5.44 2.81 -11.75
N SER A 143 5.06 1.61 -11.37
CA SER A 143 5.67 0.36 -11.84
C SER A 143 4.61 -0.72 -12.02
N ILE A 144 4.89 -1.65 -12.95
CA ILE A 144 4.06 -2.82 -13.21
C ILE A 144 3.98 -3.68 -11.94
N ALA A 145 5.13 -3.94 -11.31
CA ALA A 145 5.23 -4.83 -10.15
C ALA A 145 4.63 -4.25 -8.86
N THR A 146 4.34 -2.95 -8.80
CA THR A 146 3.76 -2.28 -7.62
C THR A 146 2.40 -1.67 -7.93
N THR A 147 2.35 -0.54 -8.64
CA THR A 147 1.12 0.21 -8.90
C THR A 147 0.12 -0.60 -9.73
N ALA A 148 0.56 -1.26 -10.80
CA ALA A 148 -0.34 -2.08 -11.61
C ALA A 148 -0.81 -3.33 -10.85
N SER A 149 0.08 -3.97 -10.08
CA SER A 149 -0.31 -5.07 -9.18
C SER A 149 -1.34 -4.63 -8.12
N SER A 150 -1.16 -3.46 -7.51
CA SER A 150 -2.12 -2.85 -6.59
C SER A 150 -3.48 -2.58 -7.25
N PHE A 151 -3.48 -2.13 -8.51
CA PHE A 151 -4.71 -1.98 -9.28
C PHE A 151 -5.40 -3.32 -9.53
N ASP A 152 -4.67 -4.37 -9.93
CA ASP A 152 -5.23 -5.71 -10.13
C ASP A 152 -5.81 -6.27 -8.81
N GLY A 153 -5.12 -6.05 -7.69
CA GLY A 153 -5.59 -6.43 -6.35
C GLY A 153 -6.86 -5.69 -5.92
N LEU A 154 -6.96 -4.40 -6.25
CA LEU A 154 -8.17 -3.59 -6.06
C LEU A 154 -9.32 -4.14 -6.92
N ALA A 155 -9.09 -4.36 -8.21
CA ALA A 155 -10.10 -4.88 -9.13
C ALA A 155 -10.65 -6.23 -8.65
N HIS A 156 -9.77 -7.14 -8.24
CA HIS A 156 -10.18 -8.44 -7.69
C HIS A 156 -10.98 -8.31 -6.38
N ALA A 157 -10.63 -7.34 -5.52
CA ALA A 157 -11.37 -7.08 -4.29
C ALA A 157 -12.77 -6.48 -4.54
N LEU A 158 -12.96 -5.77 -5.66
CA LEU A 158 -14.22 -5.19 -6.07
C LEU A 158 -15.11 -6.18 -6.84
N GLU A 159 -14.52 -7.13 -7.58
CA GLU A 159 -15.23 -8.17 -8.35
C GLU A 159 -16.26 -8.93 -7.51
N ARG A 160 -15.97 -9.13 -6.21
CA ARG A 160 -16.81 -9.87 -5.28
C ARG A 160 -17.90 -9.02 -4.61
N ARG A 161 -17.97 -7.71 -4.87
CA ARG A 161 -18.88 -6.78 -4.20
C ARG A 161 -20.11 -6.48 -5.04
N ARG A 162 -21.26 -6.34 -4.37
CA ARG A 162 -22.52 -5.93 -5.01
C ARG A 162 -22.55 -4.44 -5.34
N HIS A 163 -21.92 -3.62 -4.49
CA HIS A 163 -21.85 -2.17 -4.65
C HIS A 163 -20.40 -1.77 -4.88
N VAL A 164 -20.16 -1.13 -6.02
CA VAL A 164 -18.86 -0.55 -6.38
C VAL A 164 -18.98 0.97 -6.22
N PRO A 165 -18.16 1.61 -5.36
CA PRO A 165 -18.21 3.05 -5.18
C PRO A 165 -17.66 3.77 -6.41
N GLU A 166 -17.90 5.08 -6.51
CA GLU A 166 -17.14 5.92 -7.44
C GLU A 166 -15.66 5.87 -7.04
N LEU A 167 -14.77 5.56 -7.98
CA LEU A 167 -13.36 5.30 -7.70
C LEU A 167 -12.45 6.23 -8.49
N THR A 168 -11.51 6.86 -7.78
CA THR A 168 -10.39 7.58 -8.39
C THR A 168 -9.09 6.89 -7.99
N PHE A 169 -8.36 6.33 -8.94
CA PHE A 169 -7.07 5.68 -8.68
C PHE A 169 -5.90 6.59 -9.08
N ILE A 170 -5.06 6.95 -8.11
CA ILE A 170 -3.89 7.80 -8.34
C ILE A 170 -2.75 6.94 -8.90
N ARG A 171 -2.41 7.15 -10.18
CA ARG A 171 -1.40 6.36 -10.89
C ARG A 171 0.03 6.64 -10.42
N GLY A 172 0.33 7.87 -10.01
CA GLY A 172 1.66 8.29 -9.59
C GLY A 172 1.67 9.77 -9.26
N TYR A 173 2.62 10.17 -8.43
CA TYR A 173 2.72 11.52 -7.85
C TYR A 173 4.19 11.93 -7.58
N HIS A 174 5.15 11.26 -8.23
CA HIS A 174 6.59 11.56 -8.06
C HIS A 174 7.00 13.00 -8.41
N ALA A 175 6.26 13.66 -9.30
CA ALA A 175 6.50 15.05 -9.72
C ALA A 175 5.59 16.06 -9.01
N GLU A 176 4.81 15.60 -8.02
CA GLU A 176 3.96 16.49 -7.25
C GLU A 176 4.86 17.42 -6.39
N PRO A 177 4.67 18.76 -6.45
CA PRO A 177 5.54 19.72 -5.75
C PRO A 177 5.70 19.51 -4.23
N ASP A 178 4.62 19.24 -3.50
CA ASP A 178 4.63 18.98 -2.06
C ASP A 178 5.34 17.66 -1.73
N TYR A 179 5.19 16.63 -2.56
CA TYR A 179 5.95 15.38 -2.42
C TYR A 179 7.45 15.62 -2.61
N VAL A 180 7.83 16.34 -3.68
CA VAL A 180 9.23 16.68 -3.97
C VAL A 180 9.82 17.53 -2.84
N ALA A 181 9.07 18.52 -2.35
CA ALA A 181 9.46 19.35 -1.22
C ALA A 181 9.69 18.52 0.05
N ALA A 182 8.77 17.61 0.39
CA ALA A 182 8.90 16.76 1.57
C ALA A 182 10.15 15.85 1.51
N VAL A 183 10.46 15.29 0.33
CA VAL A 183 11.68 14.49 0.13
C VAL A 183 12.93 15.37 0.24
N ALA A 184 12.94 16.52 -0.43
CA ALA A 184 14.07 17.46 -0.38
C ALA A 184 14.34 17.94 1.05
N ASP A 185 13.30 18.24 1.82
CA ASP A 185 13.44 18.68 3.20
C ASP A 185 13.95 17.57 4.11
N ARG A 186 13.56 16.31 3.86
CA ARG A 186 14.12 15.17 4.59
C ARG A 186 15.62 15.00 4.32
N ILE A 187 16.05 15.19 3.07
CA ILE A 187 17.47 15.14 2.68
C ILE A 187 18.25 16.27 3.37
N ARG A 188 17.78 17.51 3.25
CA ARG A 188 18.40 18.67 3.90
C ARG A 188 18.46 18.56 5.41
N TRP A 189 17.47 17.91 6.03
CA TRP A 189 17.48 17.63 7.46
C TRP A 189 18.60 16.64 7.82
N ASP A 190 18.74 15.54 7.07
CA ASP A 190 19.79 14.54 7.32
C ASP A 190 21.20 15.12 7.15
N TRP A 191 21.42 16.01 6.17
CA TRP A 191 22.70 16.72 6.00
C TRP A 191 23.05 17.60 7.19
N ARG A 192 22.06 18.31 7.74
CA ARG A 192 22.24 19.17 8.91
C ARG A 192 22.60 18.35 10.15
N GLU A 193 21.98 17.19 10.33
CA GLU A 193 22.26 16.30 11.47
C GLU A 193 23.61 15.59 11.36
N ARG A 194 24.04 15.22 10.14
CA ARG A 194 25.30 14.49 9.90
C ARG A 194 26.51 15.40 9.64
N GLY A 195 26.30 16.70 9.48
CA GLY A 195 27.36 17.69 9.29
C GLY A 195 28.10 17.63 7.95
N SER A 196 27.52 16.99 6.92
CA SER A 196 28.12 16.93 5.58
C SER A 196 27.05 16.90 4.47
N GLU A 197 27.21 17.77 3.49
CA GLU A 197 26.57 17.65 2.18
C GLU A 197 27.42 16.66 1.36
N PRO A 198 26.82 15.61 0.76
CA PRO A 198 27.56 14.65 -0.04
C PRO A 198 28.08 15.29 -1.32
N ASP A 199 29.32 14.96 -1.70
CA ASP A 199 29.96 15.49 -2.92
C ASP A 199 29.22 15.10 -4.22
N HIS A 200 28.36 14.07 -4.16
CA HIS A 200 27.59 13.57 -5.29
C HIS A 200 26.14 13.24 -4.89
N LEU A 201 25.20 13.73 -5.69
CA LEU A 201 23.81 13.28 -5.70
C LEU A 201 23.66 12.23 -6.82
N LEU A 202 23.31 11.00 -6.46
CA LEU A 202 22.99 9.91 -7.41
C LEU A 202 21.52 9.96 -7.83
#